data_AF-A0A8H3QSH9-F1
#
_entry.id   AF-A0A8H3QSH9-F1
#
_cell.length_a   1.000
_cell.length_b   1.000
_cell.length_c   1.000
_cell.angle_alpha   90.00
_cell.angle_beta   90.00
_cell.angle_gamma   90.00
#
_symmetry.space_group_name_H-M   'P 1'
#
loop_
_entity.id
_entity.type
_entity.pdbx_description
1 polymer ?
#
loop_
_entity_poly.entity_id
_entity_poly.type
_entity_poly.pdbx_seq_one_letter_code
_entity_poly.pdbx_strand_id
1 'polypeptide(L)'
;MDVSLGKTRLGCAIVAYIRWPALVIIPTLAIAEQWIEEFSSYLPSLNTTIFHNADENEVTAETHDVVIVIINTFRRKTPIFVKGFGILILDEAHEYYSEYNSRALWLAQTPVVLGLSATPNERPDGMDQYVSLHVGPVIRADTIPGFDIQAVNFRRKVRAIYYEGHPDFSNTITTKKGIALPMQTIGMIIQDPHRLTQVK
;
A
#
# COMPACT_ATOMS: atom_id res chain seq x y z
N MET A 1 -0.71 10.77 -4.04
CA MET A 1 0.75 10.80 -3.78
C MET A 1 1.37 9.86 -4.79
N ASP A 2 2.44 10.22 -5.50
CA ASP A 2 3.06 9.27 -6.44
C ASP A 2 3.47 7.94 -5.76
N VAL A 3 3.53 6.86 -6.53
CA VAL A 3 3.70 5.44 -6.12
C VAL A 3 4.97 5.16 -5.27
N SER A 4 5.81 6.15 -4.99
CA SER A 4 7.07 6.01 -4.24
C SER A 4 7.26 6.96 -3.06
N LEU A 5 6.26 7.79 -2.70
CA LEU A 5 6.43 8.88 -1.72
C LEU A 5 6.28 8.48 -0.23
N GLY A 6 6.39 7.20 0.12
CA GLY A 6 6.38 6.78 1.53
C GLY A 6 4.99 6.81 2.18
N LYS A 7 3.95 6.37 1.46
CA LYS A 7 2.57 6.21 1.97
C LYS A 7 2.54 5.50 3.33
N THR A 8 3.27 4.39 3.45
CA THR A 8 3.41 3.63 4.70
C THR A 8 3.96 4.49 5.84
N ARG A 9 5.01 5.27 5.60
CA ARG A 9 5.60 6.17 6.62
C ARG A 9 4.65 7.27 7.05
N LEU A 10 3.87 7.83 6.13
CA LEU A 10 2.82 8.77 6.49
C LEU A 10 1.79 8.09 7.41
N GLY A 11 1.37 6.87 7.08
CA GLY A 11 0.51 6.05 7.93
C GLY A 11 1.07 5.88 9.35
N CYS A 12 2.33 5.44 9.47
CA CYS A 12 3.03 5.33 10.75
C CYS A 12 3.08 6.66 11.51
N ALA A 13 3.39 7.77 10.84
CA ALA A 13 3.45 9.10 11.45
C ALA A 13 2.09 9.54 11.99
N ILE A 14 1.00 9.26 11.25
CA ILE A 14 -0.37 9.57 11.69
C ILE A 14 -0.75 8.72 12.91
N VAL A 15 -0.44 7.44 12.92
CA VAL A 15 -0.65 6.56 14.09
C VAL A 15 0.10 7.09 15.31
N ALA A 16 1.38 7.47 15.16
CA ALA A 16 2.20 8.03 16.23
C ALA A 16 1.68 9.39 16.76
N TYR A 17 1.05 10.18 15.88
CA TYR A 17 0.46 11.46 16.24
C TYR A 17 -0.86 11.29 17.00
N ILE A 18 -1.76 10.42 16.50
CA ILE A 18 -3.09 10.20 17.09
C ILE A 18 -3.00 9.41 18.39
N ARG A 19 -2.08 8.44 18.48
CA ARG A 19 -1.87 7.57 19.65
C ARG A 19 -3.13 6.81 20.10
N TRP A 20 -3.97 6.44 19.16
CA TRP A 20 -5.08 5.51 19.37
C TRP A 20 -4.74 4.15 18.76
N PRO A 21 -5.31 3.05 19.28
CA PRO A 21 -5.16 1.74 18.66
C PRO A 21 -5.55 1.79 17.18
N ALA A 22 -4.67 1.28 16.32
CA ALA A 22 -4.78 1.39 14.88
C ALA A 22 -5.07 0.03 14.23
N LEU A 23 -5.99 0.02 13.27
CA LEU A 23 -6.27 -1.12 12.42
C LEU A 23 -5.84 -0.81 10.98
N VAL A 24 -4.88 -1.55 10.43
CA VAL A 24 -4.36 -1.33 9.09
C VAL A 24 -4.82 -2.46 8.18
N ILE A 25 -5.58 -2.13 7.13
CA ILE A 25 -6.08 -3.08 6.13
C ILE A 25 -5.18 -3.00 4.89
N ILE A 26 -4.69 -4.15 4.44
CA ILE A 26 -3.68 -4.27 3.36
C ILE A 26 -4.04 -5.39 2.37
N PRO A 27 -3.55 -5.38 1.12
CA PRO A 27 -3.98 -6.35 0.12
C PRO A 27 -3.23 -7.69 0.18
N THR A 28 -1.95 -7.72 0.58
CA THR A 28 -1.10 -8.94 0.54
C THR A 28 -0.18 -9.07 1.75
N LEU A 29 0.19 -10.31 2.13
CA LEU A 29 1.09 -10.55 3.25
C LEU A 29 2.45 -9.82 3.13
N ALA A 30 3.01 -9.75 1.91
CA ALA A 30 4.26 -9.04 1.68
C ALA A 30 4.17 -7.54 2.05
N ILE A 31 3.01 -6.90 1.82
CA ILE A 31 2.78 -5.52 2.26
C ILE A 31 2.61 -5.45 3.78
N ALA A 32 1.95 -6.43 4.42
CA ALA A 32 1.86 -6.46 5.88
C ALA A 32 3.25 -6.57 6.53
N GLU A 33 4.13 -7.42 6.00
CA GLU A 33 5.51 -7.54 6.48
C GLU A 33 6.28 -6.21 6.33
N GLN A 34 6.12 -5.50 5.21
CA GLN A 34 6.70 -4.16 5.03
C GLN A 34 6.19 -3.15 6.07
N TRP A 35 4.90 -3.19 6.40
CA TRP A 35 4.34 -2.35 7.45
C TRP A 35 4.91 -2.70 8.84
N ILE A 36 5.08 -3.98 9.16
CA ILE A 36 5.76 -4.43 10.40
C ILE A 36 7.19 -3.89 10.46
N GLU A 37 7.95 -3.99 9.38
CA GLU A 37 9.32 -3.49 9.30
C GLU A 37 9.41 -1.97 9.52
N GLU A 38 8.50 -1.20 8.92
CA GLU A 38 8.44 0.25 9.08
C GLU A 38 8.04 0.63 10.52
N PHE A 39 7.00 0.01 11.10
CA PHE A 39 6.66 0.23 12.51
C PHE A 39 7.80 -0.13 13.45
N SER A 40 8.45 -1.28 13.25
CA SER A 40 9.58 -1.71 14.07
C SER A 40 10.78 -0.76 13.95
N SER A 41 10.99 -0.17 12.77
CA SER A 41 12.11 0.74 12.51
C SER A 41 11.91 2.13 13.12
N TYR A 42 10.69 2.68 13.06
CA TYR A 42 10.42 4.07 13.45
C TYR A 42 9.67 4.20 14.78
N LEU A 43 8.92 3.17 15.17
CA LEU A 43 8.04 3.16 16.35
C LEU A 43 8.20 1.83 17.13
N PRO A 44 9.43 1.43 17.51
CA PRO A 44 9.71 0.12 18.11
C PRO A 44 9.01 -0.14 19.46
N SER A 45 8.47 0.91 20.10
CA SER A 45 7.73 0.78 21.36
C SER A 45 6.27 0.35 21.17
N LEU A 46 5.72 0.41 19.95
CA LEU A 46 4.34 0.04 19.69
C LEU A 46 4.22 -1.48 19.56
N ASN A 47 3.28 -2.07 20.30
CA ASN A 47 2.92 -3.48 20.12
C ASN A 47 2.16 -3.66 18.80
N THR A 48 2.89 -4.06 17.77
CA THR A 48 2.40 -4.18 16.39
C THR A 48 2.37 -5.65 15.97
N THR A 49 1.26 -6.10 15.39
CA THR A 49 1.13 -7.50 14.93
C THR A 49 0.37 -7.63 13.61
N ILE A 50 0.58 -8.76 12.93
CA ILE A 50 -0.24 -9.20 11.80
C ILE A 50 -1.31 -10.14 12.36
N PHE A 51 -2.58 -9.84 12.07
CA PHE A 51 -3.70 -10.66 12.50
C PHE A 51 -3.80 -11.96 11.68
N HIS A 52 -3.81 -13.10 12.38
CA HIS A 52 -4.21 -14.38 11.82
C HIS A 52 -5.53 -14.86 12.45
N ASN A 53 -6.33 -15.64 11.72
CA ASN A 53 -7.61 -16.13 12.23
C ASN A 53 -7.48 -17.01 13.49
N ALA A 54 -6.32 -17.60 13.72
CA ALA A 54 -6.04 -18.34 14.94
C ALA A 54 -6.04 -17.43 16.19
N ASP A 55 -5.82 -16.13 16.01
CA ASP A 55 -5.59 -15.15 17.08
C ASP A 55 -6.86 -14.35 17.44
N GLU A 56 -8.03 -14.79 16.98
CA GLU A 56 -9.29 -14.01 17.03
C GLU A 56 -9.70 -13.55 18.44
N ASN A 57 -9.23 -14.24 19.48
CA ASN A 57 -9.51 -13.90 20.89
C ASN A 57 -8.36 -13.16 21.60
N GLU A 58 -7.18 -13.09 20.99
CA GLU A 58 -5.95 -12.55 21.62
C GLU A 58 -5.55 -11.18 21.05
N VAL A 59 -5.85 -10.94 19.77
CA VAL A 59 -5.46 -9.72 19.06
C VAL A 59 -6.65 -8.77 18.96
N THR A 60 -6.63 -7.72 19.79
CA THR A 60 -7.66 -6.68 19.85
C THR A 60 -7.02 -5.30 20.03
N ALA A 61 -7.83 -4.25 19.94
CA ALA A 61 -7.42 -2.88 20.25
C ALA A 61 -7.00 -2.66 21.71
N GLU A 62 -7.31 -3.59 22.61
CA GLU A 62 -6.90 -3.52 24.02
C GLU A 62 -5.54 -4.20 24.25
N THR A 63 -5.16 -5.16 23.40
CA THR A 63 -3.92 -5.92 23.55
C THR A 63 -2.79 -5.41 22.66
N HIS A 64 -3.11 -4.75 21.55
CA HIS A 64 -2.14 -4.27 20.56
C HIS A 64 -2.40 -2.81 20.19
N ASP A 65 -1.32 -2.05 20.06
CA ASP A 65 -1.37 -0.66 19.58
C ASP A 65 -1.69 -0.62 18.09
N VAL A 66 -1.20 -1.60 17.33
CA VAL A 66 -1.40 -1.68 15.88
C VAL A 66 -1.68 -3.11 15.46
N VAL A 67 -2.79 -3.31 14.77
CA VAL A 67 -3.15 -4.60 14.16
C VAL A 67 -3.21 -4.44 12.66
N ILE A 68 -2.48 -5.27 11.94
CA ILE A 68 -2.43 -5.28 10.47
C ILE A 68 -3.19 -6.51 9.99
N VAL A 69 -4.13 -6.35 9.05
CA VAL A 69 -4.96 -7.45 8.55
C VAL A 69 -5.11 -7.41 7.04
N ILE A 70 -4.96 -8.57 6.41
CA ILE A 70 -5.18 -8.71 4.96
C ILE A 70 -6.68 -8.55 4.66
N ILE A 71 -7.02 -7.77 3.62
CA ILE A 71 -8.39 -7.46 3.21
C ILE A 71 -9.27 -8.71 3.03
N ASN A 72 -8.71 -9.80 2.48
CA ASN A 72 -9.42 -11.07 2.30
C ASN A 72 -9.89 -11.69 3.62
N THR A 73 -9.17 -11.45 4.71
CA THR A 73 -9.56 -11.84 6.06
C THR A 73 -10.53 -10.82 6.63
N PHE A 74 -10.21 -9.54 6.56
CA PHE A 74 -11.00 -8.45 7.13
C PHE A 74 -12.44 -8.41 6.60
N ARG A 75 -12.64 -8.56 5.28
CA ARG A 75 -13.97 -8.51 4.64
C ARG A 75 -14.96 -9.60 5.10
N ARG A 76 -14.48 -10.60 5.87
CA ARG A 76 -15.29 -11.69 6.45
C ARG A 76 -15.57 -11.49 7.94
N LYS A 77 -15.02 -10.45 8.55
CA LYS A 77 -15.21 -10.14 9.97
C LYS A 77 -16.55 -9.45 10.20
N THR A 78 -16.94 -9.39 11.46
CA THR A 78 -18.14 -8.70 11.92
C THR A 78 -17.75 -7.34 12.50
N PRO A 79 -18.70 -6.40 12.70
CA PRO A 79 -18.41 -5.10 13.30
C PRO A 79 -17.76 -5.17 14.69
N ILE A 80 -17.86 -6.29 15.41
CA ILE A 80 -17.20 -6.42 16.71
C ILE A 80 -15.67 -6.45 16.59
N PHE A 81 -15.14 -6.85 15.43
CA PHE A 81 -13.70 -6.90 15.17
C PHE A 81 -13.06 -5.52 15.15
N VAL A 82 -13.79 -4.48 14.72
CA VAL A 82 -13.29 -3.10 14.68
C VAL A 82 -13.49 -2.35 15.99
N LYS A 83 -14.16 -2.96 16.98
CA LYS A 83 -14.48 -2.31 18.25
C LYS A 83 -13.20 -1.96 19.01
N GLY A 84 -13.13 -0.71 19.48
CA GLY A 84 -12.01 -0.20 20.28
C GLY A 84 -10.89 0.42 19.47
N PHE A 85 -10.80 0.15 18.16
CA PHE A 85 -9.86 0.85 17.28
C PHE A 85 -10.29 2.30 17.07
N GLY A 86 -9.33 3.22 17.22
CA GLY A 86 -9.57 4.66 17.05
C GLY A 86 -9.27 5.15 15.63
N ILE A 87 -8.34 4.50 14.94
CA ILE A 87 -8.01 4.78 13.54
C ILE A 87 -8.00 3.51 12.71
N LEU A 88 -8.56 3.61 11.50
CA LEU A 88 -8.48 2.58 10.49
C LEU A 88 -7.81 3.12 9.22
N ILE A 89 -6.78 2.42 8.76
CA ILE A 89 -6.04 2.76 7.54
C ILE A 89 -6.32 1.72 6.47
N LEU A 90 -6.76 2.16 5.28
CA LEU A 90 -6.93 1.33 4.09
C LEU A 90 -5.74 1.59 3.15
N ASP A 91 -4.79 0.67 3.10
CA ASP A 91 -3.70 0.74 2.12
C ASP A 91 -4.15 0.22 0.77
N GLU A 92 -3.65 0.86 -0.30
CA GLU A 92 -4.15 0.71 -1.68
C GLU A 92 -5.68 0.83 -1.77
N ALA A 93 -6.23 1.88 -1.16
CA ALA A 93 -7.68 2.09 -1.05
C ALA A 93 -8.44 2.05 -2.40
N HIS A 94 -7.76 2.31 -3.52
CA HIS A 94 -8.32 2.22 -4.87
C HIS A 94 -8.72 0.79 -5.29
N GLU A 95 -8.32 -0.26 -4.56
CA GLU A 95 -8.70 -1.65 -4.85
C GLU A 95 -9.99 -2.12 -4.13
N TYR A 96 -10.58 -1.26 -3.29
CA TYR A 96 -11.64 -1.66 -2.34
C TYR A 96 -13.06 -1.58 -2.94
N TYR A 97 -13.21 -1.14 -4.19
CA TYR A 97 -14.51 -0.98 -4.84
C TYR A 97 -15.14 -2.30 -5.33
N SER A 98 -14.39 -3.40 -5.41
CA SER A 98 -14.91 -4.65 -5.96
C SER A 98 -16.08 -5.20 -5.15
N GLU A 99 -16.96 -6.01 -5.75
CA GLU A 99 -18.14 -6.58 -5.07
C GLU A 99 -17.79 -7.28 -3.75
N TYR A 100 -16.65 -7.96 -3.71
CA TYR A 100 -16.19 -8.64 -2.50
C TYR A 100 -15.46 -7.71 -1.52
N ASN A 101 -14.62 -6.80 -2.02
CA ASN A 101 -13.80 -5.94 -1.16
C ASN A 101 -14.57 -4.75 -0.60
N SER A 102 -15.62 -4.29 -1.26
CA SER A 102 -16.50 -3.21 -0.80
C SER A 102 -17.12 -3.49 0.57
N ARG A 103 -17.29 -4.77 0.94
CA ARG A 103 -17.70 -5.19 2.29
C ARG A 103 -16.76 -4.67 3.38
N ALA A 104 -15.46 -4.56 3.10
CA ALA A 104 -14.49 -3.98 4.02
C ALA A 104 -14.80 -2.51 4.32
N LEU A 105 -15.28 -1.74 3.34
CA LEU A 105 -15.62 -0.33 3.53
C LEU A 105 -16.79 -0.15 4.50
N TRP A 106 -17.78 -1.06 4.45
CA TRP A 106 -18.89 -1.07 5.40
C TRP A 106 -18.48 -1.45 6.82
N LEU A 107 -17.44 -2.29 6.97
CA LEU A 107 -16.87 -2.64 8.28
C LEU A 107 -15.97 -1.53 8.83
N ALA A 108 -15.45 -0.65 7.97
CA ALA A 108 -14.50 0.38 8.34
C ALA A 108 -15.15 1.56 9.07
N GLN A 109 -15.72 1.30 10.25
CA GLN A 109 -16.45 2.27 11.07
C GLN A 109 -15.68 2.56 12.36
N THR A 110 -14.66 3.41 12.25
CA THR A 110 -13.87 3.91 13.38
C THR A 110 -13.93 5.43 13.42
N PRO A 111 -13.57 6.10 14.54
CA PRO A 111 -13.58 7.55 14.63
C PRO A 111 -12.78 8.27 13.53
N VAL A 112 -11.68 7.67 13.06
CA VAL A 112 -10.85 8.18 11.97
C VAL A 112 -10.60 7.09 10.94
N VAL A 113 -10.98 7.33 9.69
CA VAL A 113 -10.69 6.44 8.56
C VAL A 113 -9.78 7.16 7.58
N LEU A 114 -8.69 6.51 7.18
CA LEU A 114 -7.70 7.04 6.24
C LEU A 114 -7.49 6.07 5.08
N GLY A 115 -7.68 6.54 3.85
CA GLY A 115 -7.31 5.80 2.65
C GLY A 115 -5.97 6.26 2.10
N LEU A 116 -5.03 5.34 1.94
CA LEU A 116 -3.76 5.58 1.28
C LEU A 116 -3.84 5.04 -0.14
N SER A 117 -3.66 5.90 -1.14
CA SER A 117 -3.63 5.50 -2.54
C SER A 117 -2.64 6.36 -3.32
N ALA A 118 -1.96 5.74 -4.27
CA ALA A 118 -1.07 6.47 -5.15
C ALA A 118 -1.83 7.19 -6.27
N THR A 119 -2.88 6.55 -6.75
CA THR A 119 -3.64 6.91 -7.96
C THR A 119 -5.12 7.16 -7.62
N PRO A 120 -5.43 8.14 -6.75
CA PRO A 120 -6.82 8.43 -6.43
C PRO A 120 -7.54 9.00 -7.65
N ASN A 121 -8.71 8.45 -7.99
CA ASN A 121 -9.59 8.93 -9.08
C ASN A 121 -9.02 8.78 -10.51
N GLU A 122 -8.12 7.83 -10.73
CA GLU A 122 -7.53 7.58 -12.05
C GLU A 122 -8.26 6.49 -12.84
N ARG A 123 -9.30 5.86 -12.26
CA ARG A 123 -10.01 4.78 -12.95
C ARG A 123 -10.95 5.32 -14.03
N PRO A 124 -10.91 4.75 -15.25
CA PRO A 124 -11.82 5.10 -16.33
C PRO A 124 -13.31 4.79 -16.03
N ASP A 125 -13.58 3.88 -15.10
CA ASP A 125 -14.93 3.44 -14.73
C ASP A 125 -15.63 4.30 -13.66
N GLY A 126 -14.92 5.29 -13.09
CA GLY A 126 -15.47 6.21 -12.09
C GLY A 126 -15.77 5.59 -10.72
N MET A 127 -15.45 4.30 -10.50
CA MET A 127 -15.78 3.59 -9.26
C MET A 127 -14.97 4.05 -8.04
N ASP A 128 -13.91 4.83 -8.25
CA ASP A 128 -13.14 5.48 -7.17
C ASP A 128 -14.00 6.38 -6.28
N GLN A 129 -15.09 6.93 -6.82
CA GLN A 129 -16.06 7.72 -6.06
C GLN A 129 -16.73 6.88 -4.96
N TYR A 130 -16.92 5.57 -5.18
CA TYR A 130 -17.53 4.68 -4.18
C TYR A 130 -16.67 4.55 -2.93
N VAL A 131 -15.34 4.47 -3.09
CA VAL A 131 -14.39 4.45 -1.98
C VAL A 131 -14.41 5.81 -1.25
N SER A 132 -14.45 6.90 -2.02
CA SER A 132 -14.49 8.27 -1.47
C SER A 132 -15.74 8.54 -0.61
N LEU A 133 -16.88 7.89 -0.90
CA LEU A 133 -18.08 7.99 -0.06
C LEU A 133 -17.89 7.40 1.34
N HIS A 134 -16.99 6.44 1.51
CA HIS A 134 -16.74 5.78 2.80
C HIS A 134 -15.55 6.40 3.55
N VAL A 135 -14.53 6.82 2.82
CA VAL A 135 -13.26 7.30 3.39
C VAL A 135 -13.21 8.83 3.49
N GLY A 136 -14.03 9.52 2.69
CA GLY A 136 -14.05 10.98 2.59
C GLY A 136 -13.31 11.50 1.36
N PRO A 137 -13.19 12.84 1.23
CA PRO A 137 -12.61 13.48 0.07
C PRO A 137 -11.11 13.24 -0.03
N VAL A 138 -10.59 13.24 -1.26
CA VAL A 138 -9.16 13.09 -1.52
C VAL A 138 -8.42 14.36 -1.08
N ILE A 139 -7.48 14.20 -0.16
CA ILE A 139 -6.55 15.25 0.23
C ILE A 139 -5.29 15.12 -0.62
N ARG A 140 -4.98 16.15 -1.41
CA ARG A 140 -3.76 16.18 -2.21
C ARG A 140 -2.67 16.97 -1.46
N ALA A 141 -1.43 16.50 -1.53
CA ALA A 141 -0.33 17.11 -0.78
C ALA A 141 -0.10 18.58 -1.16
N ASP A 142 -0.23 18.91 -2.45
CA ASP A 142 -0.14 20.28 -3.00
C ASP A 142 -1.18 21.27 -2.45
N THR A 143 -2.26 20.76 -1.85
CA THR A 143 -3.33 21.58 -1.25
C THR A 143 -3.17 21.82 0.24
N ILE A 144 -2.18 21.19 0.90
CA ILE A 144 -1.97 21.32 2.34
C ILE A 144 -1.32 22.68 2.65
N PRO A 145 -1.94 23.55 3.48
CA PRO A 145 -1.36 24.84 3.83
C PRO A 145 0.04 24.70 4.44
N GLY A 146 1.01 25.44 3.88
CA GLY A 146 2.40 25.40 4.35
C GLY A 146 3.22 24.21 3.85
N PHE A 147 2.65 23.30 3.05
CA PHE A 147 3.40 22.24 2.38
C PHE A 147 3.98 22.76 1.06
N ASP A 148 5.30 22.75 0.95
CA ASP A 148 6.01 23.06 -0.31
C ASP A 148 6.77 21.81 -0.77
N ILE A 149 6.27 21.19 -1.84
CA ILE A 149 6.89 20.01 -2.44
C ILE A 149 8.27 20.31 -3.03
N GLN A 150 8.54 21.56 -3.40
CA GLN A 150 9.81 22.02 -3.96
C GLN A 150 10.83 22.40 -2.88
N ALA A 151 10.41 22.55 -1.63
CA ALA A 151 11.32 22.82 -0.52
C ALA A 151 12.33 21.68 -0.30
N VAL A 152 11.94 20.43 -0.61
CA VAL A 152 12.82 19.26 -0.55
C VAL A 152 13.59 19.12 -1.86
N ASN A 153 14.75 19.75 -1.95
CA ASN A 153 15.67 19.58 -3.07
C ASN A 153 16.44 18.25 -2.98
N PHE A 154 15.84 17.15 -3.43
CA PHE A 154 16.53 15.87 -3.54
C PHE A 154 17.29 15.76 -4.85
N ARG A 155 18.57 16.16 -4.86
CA ARG A 155 19.45 15.99 -6.01
C ARG A 155 20.18 14.65 -5.91
N ARG A 156 19.94 13.76 -6.87
CA ARG A 156 20.72 12.51 -7.04
C ARG A 156 21.32 12.46 -8.44
N LYS A 157 22.53 11.90 -8.52
CA LYS A 157 23.14 11.55 -9.80
C LYS A 157 22.48 10.27 -10.31
N VAL A 158 21.54 10.41 -11.22
CA VAL A 158 20.97 9.28 -11.96
C VAL A 158 21.91 8.97 -13.11
N ARG A 159 22.44 7.74 -13.16
CA ARG A 159 23.16 7.23 -14.32
C ARG A 159 22.20 6.35 -15.10
N ALA A 160 21.76 6.81 -16.26
CA ALA A 160 21.09 5.94 -17.22
C ALA A 160 22.12 4.93 -17.74
N ILE A 161 21.79 3.64 -17.66
CA ILE A 161 22.57 2.56 -18.23
C ILE A 161 21.78 2.08 -19.45
N TYR A 162 22.34 2.29 -20.64
CA TYR A 162 21.76 1.78 -21.86
C TYR A 162 22.25 0.35 -22.07
N TYR A 163 21.30 -0.56 -22.17
CA TYR A 163 21.53 -1.98 -22.40
C TYR A 163 21.07 -2.34 -23.81
N GLU A 164 22.02 -2.62 -24.70
CA GLU A 164 21.76 -3.20 -26.02
C GLU A 164 21.72 -4.73 -25.87
N GLY A 165 20.58 -5.27 -25.44
CA GLY A 165 20.47 -6.70 -25.16
C GLY A 165 20.61 -7.58 -26.38
N HIS A 166 21.21 -8.75 -26.20
CA HIS A 166 21.31 -9.75 -27.26
C HIS A 166 19.89 -10.15 -27.74
N PRO A 167 19.67 -10.35 -29.06
CA PRO A 167 18.35 -10.64 -29.62
C PRO A 167 17.58 -11.78 -28.93
N ASP A 168 18.31 -12.77 -28.41
CA ASP A 168 17.73 -13.91 -27.69
C ASP A 168 17.14 -13.55 -26.31
N PHE A 169 17.62 -12.45 -25.70
CA PHE A 169 17.26 -12.03 -24.34
C PHE A 169 16.52 -10.68 -24.28
N SER A 170 16.25 -10.05 -25.42
CA SER A 170 15.61 -8.73 -25.51
C SER A 170 14.20 -8.73 -26.12
N ASN A 171 13.62 -9.89 -26.42
CA ASN A 171 12.26 -9.97 -26.96
C ASN A 171 11.20 -9.60 -25.91
N THR A 172 10.14 -8.91 -26.34
CA THR A 172 8.99 -8.68 -25.46
C THR A 172 8.18 -9.97 -25.35
N ILE A 173 8.09 -10.53 -24.15
CA ILE A 173 7.27 -11.73 -23.93
C ILE A 173 5.81 -11.30 -23.86
N THR A 174 4.95 -11.92 -24.65
CA THR A 174 3.52 -11.63 -24.70
C THR A 174 2.68 -12.87 -24.42
N THR A 175 1.50 -12.68 -23.84
CA THR A 175 0.46 -13.71 -23.81
C THR A 175 -0.01 -14.07 -25.23
N LYS A 176 -0.76 -15.18 -25.39
CA LYS A 176 -1.42 -15.54 -26.66
C LYS A 176 -2.37 -14.45 -27.22
N LYS A 177 -2.75 -13.46 -26.39
CA LYS A 177 -3.60 -12.32 -26.76
C LYS A 177 -2.79 -11.04 -27.04
N GLY A 178 -1.46 -11.10 -27.10
CA GLY A 178 -0.59 -9.96 -27.42
C GLY A 178 -0.32 -9.01 -26.25
N ILE A 179 -0.81 -9.31 -25.04
CA ILE A 179 -0.53 -8.50 -23.84
C ILE A 179 0.90 -8.79 -23.38
N ALA A 180 1.74 -7.76 -23.27
CA ALA A 180 3.10 -7.87 -22.76
C ALA A 180 3.11 -8.39 -21.31
N LEU A 181 4.14 -9.18 -20.99
CA LEU A 181 4.40 -9.76 -19.67
C LEU A 181 5.72 -9.14 -19.16
N PRO A 182 5.66 -7.97 -18.49
CA PRO A 182 6.85 -7.20 -18.15
C PRO A 182 7.79 -7.96 -17.22
N MET A 183 7.25 -8.66 -16.21
CA MET A 183 8.05 -9.44 -15.27
C MET A 183 8.84 -10.56 -15.95
N GLN A 184 8.22 -11.25 -16.92
CA GLN A 184 8.90 -12.30 -17.67
C GLN A 184 9.94 -11.71 -18.64
N THR A 185 9.61 -10.59 -19.27
CA THR A 185 10.53 -9.86 -20.15
C THR A 185 11.77 -9.39 -19.38
N ILE A 186 11.58 -8.83 -18.18
CA ILE A 186 12.69 -8.46 -17.28
C ILE A 186 13.47 -9.71 -16.85
N GLY A 187 12.79 -10.80 -16.49
CA GLY A 187 13.44 -12.07 -16.15
C GLY A 187 14.35 -12.58 -17.27
N MET A 188 13.92 -12.45 -18.52
CA MET A 188 14.71 -12.84 -19.69
C MET A 188 15.96 -11.97 -19.88
N ILE A 189 15.85 -10.65 -19.66
CA ILE A 189 17.02 -9.75 -19.66
C ILE A 189 18.02 -10.13 -18.56
N ILE A 190 17.53 -10.52 -17.38
CA ILE A 190 18.39 -10.96 -16.26
C ILE A 190 19.17 -12.23 -16.61
N GLN A 191 18.60 -13.09 -17.46
CA GLN A 191 19.25 -14.33 -17.91
C GLN A 191 20.39 -14.09 -18.91
N ASP A 192 20.52 -12.89 -19.50
CA ASP A 192 21.65 -12.58 -20.37
C ASP A 192 22.96 -12.56 -19.55
N PRO A 193 23.93 -13.45 -19.85
CA PRO A 193 25.20 -13.54 -19.14
C PRO A 193 26.12 -12.33 -19.39
N HIS A 194 25.91 -11.60 -20.49
CA HIS A 194 26.69 -10.44 -20.93
C HIS A 194 26.00 -9.11 -20.62
N ARG A 195 24.89 -9.11 -19.89
CA ARG A 195 24.10 -7.90 -19.60
C ARG A 195 24.87 -6.75 -18.95
N LEU A 196 25.88 -7.07 -18.15
CA LEU A 196 26.70 -6.08 -17.44
C LEU A 196 27.90 -5.60 -18.28
N THR A 197 28.28 -6.35 -19.31
CA THR A 197 29.42 -6.02 -20.19
C THR A 197 29.01 -5.19 -21.40
N GLN A 198 27.71 -5.12 -21.71
CA GLN A 198 27.13 -4.34 -22.81
C GLN A 198 26.64 -2.95 -22.35
N VAL A 199 27.00 -2.55 -21.13
CA VAL A 199 26.65 -1.25 -20.55
C VAL A 199 27.61 -0.18 -21.09
N LYS A 200 27.08 0.76 -21.88
CA LYS A 200 27.78 2.02 -22.23
C LYS A 200 27.58 3.06 -21.13
#